data_AF-A0A059CSC5-F1
#
_entry.id   AF-A0A059CSC5-F1
#
_cell.length_a   1.000
_cell.length_b   1.000
_cell.length_c   1.000
_cell.angle_alpha   90.00
_cell.angle_beta   90.00
_cell.angle_gamma   90.00
#
_symmetry.space_group_name_H-M   'P 1'
#
loop_
_entity.id
_entity.type
_entity.pdbx_description
1 polymer ?
#
loop_
_entity_poly.entity_id
_entity_poly.type
_entity_poly.pdbx_seq_one_letter_code
_entity_poly.pdbx_strand_id
1 'polypeptide(L)'
;MYTANTMASAIEAMGMSLPGSSSTPAEDPMKLVECRLAGRHLLKLLKMDLKPRDIITKKSLHNAMVVVMALGWVHQCCVTLNCYCKVTMLWSVGLKLTLDDFQKVSDEVPFLADLKPSGEYVMEDVHKIGGTPAVICYLLELGFLDGDCITVTGKMLAENAKAAPSLAEGQAPPQPDKKTGQIQTLYGNFAPDGSVAKITGKEGLYFS
;
A
#
# COMPACT_ATOMS: atom_id res chain seq x y z
N MET A 1 6.47 3.56 -8.54
CA MET A 1 6.37 4.38 -7.33
C MET A 1 7.72 4.39 -6.58
N TYR A 2 8.28 5.52 -6.12
CA TYR A 2 9.48 5.50 -5.24
C TYR A 2 9.14 5.22 -3.78
N THR A 3 10.16 5.08 -2.92
CA THR A 3 10.02 4.67 -1.51
C THR A 3 9.01 5.51 -0.73
N ALA A 4 9.10 6.84 -0.79
CA ALA A 4 8.22 7.74 -0.03
C ALA A 4 6.74 7.55 -0.40
N ASN A 5 6.41 7.62 -1.68
CA ASN A 5 5.03 7.45 -2.17
C ASN A 5 4.51 6.04 -1.88
N THR A 6 5.36 5.02 -1.98
CA THR A 6 4.90 3.66 -1.69
C THR A 6 4.59 3.47 -0.21
N MET A 7 5.46 3.94 0.68
CA MET A 7 5.23 3.85 2.11
C MET A 7 4.03 4.68 2.54
N ALA A 8 3.84 5.87 1.96
CA ALA A 8 2.67 6.69 2.22
C ALA A 8 1.38 5.95 1.85
N SER A 9 1.28 5.38 0.64
CA SER A 9 0.11 4.62 0.19
C SER A 9 -0.12 3.35 1.01
N ALA A 10 0.96 2.66 1.40
CA ALA A 10 0.87 1.46 2.25
C ALA A 10 0.35 1.78 3.66
N ILE A 11 0.81 2.88 4.26
CA ILE A 11 0.37 3.35 5.59
C ILE A 11 -1.09 3.82 5.54
N GLU A 12 -1.52 4.46 4.45
CA GLU A 12 -2.93 4.81 4.24
C GLU A 12 -3.81 3.55 4.11
N ALA A 13 -3.38 2.56 3.32
CA ALA A 13 -4.08 1.27 3.19
C ALA A 13 -4.14 0.46 4.49
N MET A 14 -3.12 0.60 5.34
CA MET A 14 -3.09 0.04 6.70
C MET A 14 -4.08 0.75 7.64
N GLY A 15 -4.57 1.93 7.26
CA GLY A 15 -5.50 2.73 8.06
C GLY A 15 -4.83 3.66 9.06
N MET A 16 -3.53 3.91 8.94
CA MET A 16 -2.76 4.76 9.87
C MET A 16 -2.65 6.22 9.43
N SER A 17 -3.08 6.54 8.21
CA SER A 17 -3.20 7.91 7.68
C SER A 17 -4.66 8.23 7.34
N LEU A 18 -4.98 9.53 7.30
CA LEU A 18 -6.30 9.97 6.82
C LEU A 18 -6.46 9.68 5.32
N PRO A 19 -7.68 9.38 4.84
CA PRO A 19 -7.91 9.14 3.42
C PRO A 19 -7.44 10.32 2.54
N GLY A 20 -6.67 10.01 1.51
CA GLY A 20 -6.10 10.99 0.56
C GLY A 20 -4.71 11.49 0.94
N SER A 21 -4.27 11.29 2.19
CA SER A 21 -3.00 11.80 2.72
C SER A 21 -1.79 11.43 1.86
N SER A 22 -1.74 10.20 1.33
CA SER A 22 -0.63 9.73 0.52
C SER A 22 -0.61 10.27 -0.91
N SER A 23 -1.75 10.77 -1.40
CA SER A 23 -1.89 11.25 -2.78
C SER A 23 -1.88 12.78 -2.90
N THR A 24 -2.33 13.51 -1.87
CA THR A 24 -2.37 14.98 -1.90
C THR A 24 -0.95 15.56 -2.05
N PRO A 25 -0.68 16.36 -3.11
CA PRO A 25 0.61 17.01 -3.32
C PRO A 25 1.03 17.88 -2.13
N ALA A 26 2.34 18.05 -1.93
CA ALA A 26 2.88 18.72 -0.75
C ALA A 26 2.45 20.20 -0.64
N GLU A 27 2.38 20.91 -1.77
CA GLU A 27 1.99 22.33 -1.84
C GLU A 27 0.48 22.53 -2.08
N ASP A 28 -0.29 21.45 -2.14
CA ASP A 28 -1.73 21.54 -2.32
C ASP A 28 -2.39 22.13 -1.05
N PRO A 29 -3.29 23.13 -1.16
CA PRO A 29 -4.01 23.69 -0.01
C PRO A 29 -4.72 22.65 0.85
N MET A 30 -5.17 21.53 0.26
CA MET A 30 -5.79 20.42 0.96
C MET A 30 -4.86 19.74 1.95
N LYS A 31 -3.54 19.78 1.74
CA LYS A 31 -2.57 19.24 2.71
C LYS A 31 -2.60 20.05 4.00
N LEU A 32 -2.72 21.38 3.91
CA LEU A 32 -2.88 22.23 5.11
C LEU A 32 -4.21 22.00 5.82
N VAL A 33 -5.28 21.73 5.06
CA VAL A 33 -6.59 21.36 5.61
C VAL A 33 -6.50 20.05 6.37
N GLU A 34 -5.86 19.03 5.80
CA GLU A 34 -5.59 17.74 6.44
C GLU A 34 -4.86 17.92 7.78
N CYS A 35 -3.77 18.69 7.81
CA CYS A 35 -3.02 18.98 9.04
C CYS A 35 -3.89 19.60 10.14
N ARG A 36 -4.83 20.49 9.77
CA ARG A 36 -5.77 21.10 10.73
C ARG A 36 -6.83 20.10 11.21
N LEU A 37 -7.26 19.18 10.36
CA LEU A 37 -8.25 18.15 10.69
C LEU A 37 -7.66 17.01 11.52
N ALA A 38 -6.36 16.73 11.40
CA ALA A 38 -5.69 15.65 12.12
C ALA A 38 -5.92 15.73 13.64
N GLY A 39 -5.89 16.92 14.23
CA GLY A 39 -6.18 17.11 15.66
C GLY A 39 -7.60 16.69 16.07
N ARG A 40 -8.60 16.91 15.20
CA ARG A 40 -9.98 16.47 15.47
C ARG A 40 -10.11 14.96 15.43
N HIS A 41 -9.45 14.31 14.48
CA HIS A 41 -9.42 12.85 14.39
C HIS A 41 -8.69 12.25 15.58
N LEU A 42 -7.53 12.80 15.96
CA LEU A 42 -6.78 12.33 17.13
C LEU A 42 -7.59 12.43 18.42
N LEU A 43 -8.33 13.53 18.64
CA LEU A 43 -9.23 13.66 19.78
C LEU A 43 -10.32 12.58 19.79
N LYS A 44 -10.86 12.21 18.62
CA LYS A 44 -11.83 11.12 18.49
C LYS A 44 -11.20 9.77 18.85
N LEU A 45 -9.98 9.51 18.36
CA LEU A 45 -9.23 8.29 18.68
C LEU A 45 -8.95 8.17 20.18
N LEU A 46 -8.57 9.27 20.84
CA LEU A 46 -8.38 9.31 22.29
C LEU A 46 -9.66 8.99 23.04
N LYS A 47 -10.81 9.52 22.61
CA LYS A 47 -12.12 9.21 23.23
C LYS A 47 -12.54 7.77 23.04
N MET A 48 -12.17 7.16 21.90
CA MET A 48 -12.45 5.76 21.59
C MET A 48 -11.41 4.80 22.20
N ASP A 49 -10.33 5.32 22.80
CA ASP A 49 -9.14 4.57 23.20
C ASP A 49 -8.62 3.66 22.06
N LEU A 50 -8.69 4.14 20.82
CA LEU A 50 -8.25 3.37 19.66
C LEU A 50 -6.74 3.54 19.46
N LYS A 51 -5.99 2.47 19.67
CA LYS A 51 -4.51 2.47 19.68
C LYS A 51 -3.95 1.94 18.37
N PRO A 52 -2.67 2.23 18.04
CA PRO A 52 -2.02 1.68 16.86
C PRO A 52 -2.10 0.15 16.78
N ARG A 53 -2.06 -0.56 17.91
CA ARG A 53 -2.21 -2.03 17.94
C ARG A 53 -3.58 -2.56 17.53
N ASP A 54 -4.61 -1.72 17.64
CA ASP A 54 -5.97 -2.07 17.27
C ASP A 54 -6.20 -1.85 15.76
N ILE A 55 -5.42 -0.93 15.15
CA ILE A 55 -5.44 -0.61 13.71
C ILE A 55 -4.47 -1.52 12.94
N ILE A 56 -3.23 -1.66 13.43
CA ILE A 56 -2.17 -2.45 12.81
C ILE A 56 -2.35 -3.92 13.19
N THR A 57 -3.05 -4.64 12.34
CA THR A 57 -3.37 -6.07 12.49
C THR A 57 -2.77 -6.85 11.34
N LYS A 58 -2.83 -8.19 11.40
CA LYS A 58 -2.41 -9.03 10.28
C LYS A 58 -3.16 -8.69 8.98
N LYS A 59 -4.45 -8.34 9.09
CA LYS A 59 -5.28 -7.95 7.94
C LYS A 59 -4.88 -6.60 7.36
N SER A 60 -4.65 -5.59 8.18
CA SER A 60 -4.24 -4.27 7.67
C SER A 60 -2.80 -4.26 7.14
N LEU A 61 -1.92 -5.12 7.68
CA LEU A 61 -0.61 -5.39 7.06
C LEU A 61 -0.76 -6.08 5.70
N HIS A 62 -1.67 -7.04 5.57
CA HIS A 62 -1.99 -7.66 4.28
C HIS A 62 -2.47 -6.60 3.27
N ASN A 63 -3.39 -5.73 3.67
CA ASN A 63 -3.84 -4.62 2.83
C ASN A 63 -2.70 -3.71 2.36
N ALA A 64 -1.77 -3.39 3.26
CA ALA A 64 -0.59 -2.61 2.91
C ALA A 64 0.28 -3.34 1.87
N MET A 65 0.49 -4.65 2.00
CA MET A 65 1.22 -5.45 1.01
C MET A 65 0.51 -5.48 -0.34
N VAL A 66 -0.81 -5.67 -0.37
CA VAL A 66 -1.62 -5.68 -1.60
C VAL A 66 -1.47 -4.37 -2.36
N VAL A 67 -1.60 -3.22 -1.68
CA VAL A 67 -1.45 -1.90 -2.32
C VAL A 67 -0.03 -1.69 -2.86
N VAL A 68 0.99 -2.18 -2.16
CA VAL A 68 2.38 -2.14 -2.63
C VAL A 68 2.56 -2.97 -3.91
N MET A 69 1.97 -4.17 -3.98
CA MET A 69 2.02 -5.02 -5.18
C MET A 69 1.30 -4.38 -6.36
N ALA A 70 0.10 -3.84 -6.12
CA ALA A 70 -0.74 -3.22 -7.14
C ALA A 70 -0.11 -1.94 -7.74
N LEU A 71 0.51 -1.09 -6.91
CA LEU A 71 1.06 0.21 -7.33
C LEU A 71 2.49 0.16 -7.89
N GLY A 72 3.17 -0.98 -7.79
CA GLY A 72 4.51 -1.17 -8.35
C GLY A 72 5.62 -0.54 -7.53
N TRP A 73 6.44 -1.41 -6.94
CA TRP A 73 7.48 -1.06 -6.00
C TRP A 73 8.81 -0.70 -6.63
N VAL A 74 9.72 -0.15 -5.81
CA VAL A 74 11.16 -0.03 -6.12
C VAL A 74 11.93 -0.91 -5.16
N HIS A 75 12.99 -1.58 -5.60
CA HIS A 75 13.71 -2.61 -4.84
C HIS A 75 14.15 -2.18 -3.43
N GLN A 76 14.57 -0.92 -3.25
CA GLN A 76 14.97 -0.37 -1.94
C GLN A 76 13.84 -0.34 -0.90
N CYS A 77 12.62 -0.37 -1.39
CA CYS A 77 11.44 -0.32 -0.58
C CYS A 77 11.24 -1.67 0.14
N CYS A 78 11.88 -2.76 -0.32
CA CYS A 78 11.93 -4.04 0.40
C CYS A 78 12.77 -4.03 1.66
N VAL A 79 13.93 -3.36 1.64
CA VAL A 79 14.70 -3.13 2.87
C VAL A 79 13.92 -2.19 3.78
N THR A 80 13.27 -1.16 3.22
CA THR A 80 12.51 -0.18 4.00
C THR A 80 11.28 -0.81 4.63
N LEU A 81 10.50 -1.63 3.92
CA LEU A 81 9.31 -2.29 4.44
C LEU A 81 9.68 -3.51 5.28
N ASN A 82 10.75 -4.27 4.98
CA ASN A 82 11.24 -5.29 5.91
C ASN A 82 11.79 -4.65 7.19
N CYS A 83 12.45 -3.49 7.11
CA CYS A 83 12.87 -2.70 8.27
C CYS A 83 11.68 -2.08 9.01
N TYR A 84 10.68 -1.53 8.30
CA TYR A 84 9.49 -0.92 8.87
C TYR A 84 8.57 -1.98 9.48
N CYS A 85 8.38 -3.12 8.81
CA CYS A 85 7.71 -4.30 9.35
C CYS A 85 8.51 -4.85 10.52
N LYS A 86 9.84 -5.02 10.45
CA LYS A 86 10.64 -5.41 11.62
C LYS A 86 10.48 -4.43 12.77
N VAL A 87 10.56 -3.11 12.56
CA VAL A 87 10.33 -2.11 13.62
C VAL A 87 8.91 -2.20 14.17
N THR A 88 7.90 -2.31 13.31
CA THR A 88 6.48 -2.44 13.70
C THR A 88 6.21 -3.75 14.44
N MET A 89 6.88 -4.84 14.06
CA MET A 89 6.76 -6.19 14.61
C MET A 89 7.53 -6.38 15.91
N LEU A 90 8.76 -5.87 15.97
CA LEU A 90 9.65 -6.02 17.12
C LEU A 90 9.29 -5.04 18.25
N TRP A 91 8.78 -3.84 17.93
CA TRP A 91 8.58 -2.77 18.93
C TRP A 91 7.12 -2.40 19.20
N SER A 92 6.19 -2.60 18.27
CA SER A 92 4.85 -1.99 18.39
C SER A 92 3.68 -2.98 18.54
N VAL A 93 3.70 -4.12 17.83
CA VAL A 93 2.50 -5.00 17.77
C VAL A 93 2.74 -6.50 17.85
N GLY A 94 3.98 -6.99 17.88
CA GLY A 94 4.29 -8.41 18.11
C GLY A 94 3.84 -9.37 17.00
N LEU A 95 3.56 -8.86 15.80
CA LEU A 95 3.19 -9.68 14.63
C LEU A 95 4.45 -10.24 13.95
N LYS A 96 4.33 -11.34 13.19
CA LYS A 96 5.41 -11.89 12.36
C LYS A 96 5.02 -11.77 10.89
N LEU A 97 5.88 -11.14 10.07
CA LEU A 97 5.91 -11.28 8.60
C LEU A 97 7.19 -12.00 8.23
N THR A 98 7.10 -12.88 7.25
CA THR A 98 8.26 -13.44 6.56
C THR A 98 8.33 -12.95 5.12
N LEU A 99 9.46 -13.22 4.45
CA LEU A 99 9.57 -12.98 3.00
C LEU A 99 8.54 -13.81 2.21
N ASP A 100 8.21 -15.02 2.70
CA ASP A 100 7.19 -15.88 2.08
C ASP A 100 5.80 -15.23 2.08
N ASP A 101 5.47 -14.43 3.09
CA ASP A 101 4.19 -13.71 3.11
C ASP A 101 4.15 -12.67 2.00
N PHE A 102 5.26 -11.99 1.71
CA PHE A 102 5.36 -11.09 0.55
C PHE A 102 5.26 -11.84 -0.77
N GLN A 103 5.89 -13.01 -0.87
CA GLN A 103 5.81 -13.83 -2.08
C GLN A 103 4.38 -14.26 -2.38
N LYS A 104 3.64 -14.76 -1.37
CA LYS A 104 2.23 -15.16 -1.54
C LYS A 104 1.36 -14.02 -2.06
N VAL A 105 1.47 -12.83 -1.46
CA VAL A 105 0.70 -11.65 -1.91
C VAL A 105 1.14 -11.21 -3.31
N SER A 106 2.43 -11.32 -3.64
CA SER A 106 2.91 -11.04 -5.00
C SER A 106 2.35 -12.03 -6.02
N ASP A 107 2.20 -13.30 -5.68
CA ASP A 107 1.65 -14.31 -6.60
C ASP A 107 0.14 -14.13 -6.82
N GLU A 108 -0.57 -13.55 -5.86
CA GLU A 108 -2.03 -13.34 -5.93
C GLU A 108 -2.42 -11.99 -6.53
N VAL A 109 -1.65 -10.93 -6.27
CA VAL A 109 -2.01 -9.55 -6.62
C VAL A 109 -1.30 -9.12 -7.91
N PRO A 110 -2.03 -8.82 -8.99
CA PRO A 110 -1.43 -8.32 -10.21
C PRO A 110 -0.87 -6.92 -10.02
N PHE A 111 0.14 -6.57 -10.81
CA PHE A 111 0.59 -5.19 -10.95
C PHE A 111 -0.39 -4.40 -11.83
N LEU A 112 -0.95 -3.32 -11.30
CA LEU A 112 -2.10 -2.61 -11.89
C LEU A 112 -1.79 -1.17 -12.30
N ALA A 113 -0.83 -0.50 -11.68
CA ALA A 113 -0.63 0.93 -11.86
C ALA A 113 0.57 1.27 -12.75
N ASP A 114 0.35 2.05 -13.82
CA ASP A 114 1.42 2.48 -14.72
C ASP A 114 2.23 3.67 -14.17
N LEU A 115 2.94 3.45 -13.06
CA LEU A 115 3.62 4.52 -12.32
C LEU A 115 5.15 4.42 -12.42
N LYS A 116 5.81 5.58 -12.62
CA LYS A 116 7.28 5.70 -12.60
C LYS A 116 7.88 5.09 -11.33
N PRO A 117 8.95 4.28 -11.42
CA PRO A 117 9.87 4.18 -12.56
C PRO A 117 9.55 3.08 -13.58
N SER A 118 8.50 2.27 -13.36
CA SER A 118 8.14 1.20 -14.32
C SER A 118 7.23 1.69 -15.44
N GLY A 119 6.41 2.70 -15.15
CA GLY A 119 5.44 3.28 -16.06
C GLY A 119 5.68 4.75 -16.37
N GLU A 120 4.67 5.42 -16.93
CA GLU A 120 4.76 6.81 -17.38
C GLU A 120 4.34 7.83 -16.31
N TYR A 121 3.31 7.50 -15.53
CA TYR A 121 2.61 8.43 -14.65
C TYR A 121 3.30 8.63 -13.28
N VAL A 122 2.90 9.70 -12.59
CA VAL A 122 3.38 10.05 -11.23
C VAL A 122 2.24 10.10 -10.22
N MET A 123 2.56 10.25 -8.93
CA MET A 123 1.55 10.27 -7.86
C MET A 123 0.56 11.43 -7.98
N GLU A 124 0.98 12.55 -8.57
CA GLU A 124 0.10 13.68 -8.85
C GLU A 124 -1.01 13.30 -9.86
N ASP A 125 -0.72 12.43 -10.82
CA ASP A 125 -1.72 11.94 -11.76
C ASP A 125 -2.72 11.03 -11.04
N VAL A 126 -2.24 10.19 -10.10
CA VAL A 126 -3.12 9.40 -9.21
C VAL A 126 -4.04 10.31 -8.41
N HIS A 127 -3.52 11.42 -7.88
CA HIS A 127 -4.33 12.41 -7.15
C HIS A 127 -5.47 12.97 -8.01
N LYS A 128 -5.18 13.31 -9.28
CA LYS A 128 -6.16 13.88 -10.23
C LYS A 128 -7.29 12.91 -10.57
N ILE A 129 -7.05 11.60 -10.52
CA ILE A 129 -8.06 10.57 -10.87
C ILE A 129 -8.82 10.00 -9.66
N GLY A 130 -8.71 10.62 -8.48
CA GLY A 130 -9.40 10.20 -7.25
C GLY A 130 -8.48 9.82 -6.08
N GLY A 131 -7.16 9.81 -6.30
CA GLY A 131 -6.17 9.58 -5.28
C GLY A 131 -6.08 8.13 -4.79
N THR A 132 -5.31 7.94 -3.71
CA THR A 132 -5.18 6.64 -3.06
C THR A 132 -6.52 6.04 -2.59
N PRO A 133 -7.50 6.83 -2.09
CA PRO A 133 -8.81 6.29 -1.74
C PRO A 133 -9.55 5.60 -2.90
N ALA A 134 -9.45 6.15 -4.12
CA ALA A 134 -10.04 5.53 -5.30
C ALA A 134 -9.36 4.20 -5.66
N VAL A 135 -8.03 4.12 -5.53
CA VAL A 135 -7.28 2.88 -5.69
C VAL A 135 -7.68 1.82 -4.65
N ILE A 136 -7.82 2.22 -3.38
CA ILE A 136 -8.28 1.32 -2.31
C ILE A 136 -9.71 0.81 -2.61
N CYS A 137 -10.60 1.69 -3.07
CA CYS A 137 -11.96 1.29 -3.46
C CYS A 137 -11.95 0.24 -4.57
N TYR A 138 -11.16 0.47 -5.62
CA TYR A 138 -11.01 -0.48 -6.72
C TYR A 138 -10.46 -1.84 -6.27
N LEU A 139 -9.44 -1.86 -5.42
CA LEU A 139 -8.87 -3.11 -4.89
C LEU A 139 -9.81 -3.85 -3.93
N LEU A 140 -10.68 -3.12 -3.20
CA LEU A 140 -11.75 -3.72 -2.40
C LEU A 140 -12.82 -4.37 -3.30
N GLU A 141 -13.21 -3.72 -4.40
CA GLU A 141 -14.18 -4.26 -5.36
C GLU A 141 -13.66 -5.52 -6.05
N LEU A 142 -12.35 -5.61 -6.31
CA LEU A 142 -11.70 -6.81 -6.82
C LEU A 142 -11.52 -7.92 -5.77
N GLY A 143 -11.81 -7.64 -4.50
CA GLY A 143 -11.72 -8.61 -3.41
C GLY A 143 -10.29 -8.87 -2.89
N PHE A 144 -9.33 -8.01 -3.21
CA PHE A 144 -7.94 -8.16 -2.74
C PHE A 144 -7.72 -7.59 -1.33
N LEU A 145 -8.56 -6.66 -0.88
CA LEU A 145 -8.42 -5.98 0.41
C LEU A 145 -9.48 -6.43 1.42
N ASP A 146 -9.07 -6.50 2.68
CA ASP A 146 -9.96 -6.67 3.83
C ASP A 146 -10.59 -5.33 4.23
N GLY A 147 -11.88 -5.16 3.94
CA GLY A 147 -12.65 -3.94 4.24
C GLY A 147 -12.93 -3.69 5.72
N ASP A 148 -12.86 -4.73 6.55
CA ASP A 148 -13.20 -4.71 7.98
C ASP A 148 -12.08 -4.19 8.90
N CYS A 149 -11.02 -3.62 8.32
CA CYS A 149 -9.94 -3.03 9.08
C CYS A 149 -10.34 -1.65 9.60
N ILE A 150 -10.26 -1.43 10.91
CA ILE A 150 -10.50 -0.11 11.50
C ILE A 150 -9.35 0.85 11.17
N THR A 151 -9.65 2.14 10.97
CA THR A 151 -8.65 3.16 10.61
C THR A 151 -8.63 4.33 11.60
N VAL A 152 -7.68 5.25 11.43
CA VAL A 152 -7.55 6.50 12.20
C VAL A 152 -8.76 7.44 12.08
N THR A 153 -9.70 7.21 11.16
CA THR A 153 -10.97 7.94 11.13
C THR A 153 -11.97 7.43 12.17
N GLY A 154 -11.67 6.29 12.80
CA GLY A 154 -12.57 5.55 13.68
C GLY A 154 -13.70 4.86 12.92
N LYS A 155 -13.49 4.56 11.63
CA LYS A 155 -14.40 3.84 10.72
C LYS A 155 -13.66 2.68 10.07
N MET A 156 -14.40 1.75 9.49
CA MET A 156 -13.81 0.66 8.70
C MET A 156 -13.24 1.17 7.37
N LEU A 157 -12.23 0.48 6.83
CA LEU A 157 -11.59 0.81 5.56
C LEU A 157 -12.63 0.87 4.43
N ALA A 158 -13.55 -0.11 4.38
CA ALA A 158 -14.63 -0.14 3.40
C ALA A 158 -15.59 1.06 3.51
N GLU A 159 -15.85 1.58 4.71
CA GLU A 159 -16.68 2.76 4.90
C GLU A 159 -15.99 4.03 4.38
N ASN A 160 -14.68 4.15 4.61
CA ASN A 160 -13.90 5.26 4.09
C ASN A 160 -13.80 5.19 2.56
N ALA A 161 -13.60 3.99 2.00
CA ALA A 161 -13.52 3.78 0.56
C ALA A 161 -14.84 4.11 -0.16
N LYS A 162 -16.00 3.71 0.38
CA LYS A 162 -17.32 4.05 -0.18
C LYS A 162 -17.62 5.55 -0.21
N ALA A 163 -16.99 6.33 0.66
CA ALA A 163 -17.15 7.78 0.70
C ALA A 163 -16.22 8.50 -0.30
N ALA A 164 -15.23 7.80 -0.86
CA ALA A 164 -14.32 8.34 -1.85
C ALA A 164 -14.93 8.28 -3.26
N PRO A 165 -14.53 9.17 -4.17
CA PRO A 165 -14.87 9.03 -5.58
C PRO A 165 -14.24 7.74 -6.14
N SER A 166 -14.97 7.07 -7.03
CA SER A 166 -14.41 6.00 -7.85
C SER A 166 -13.31 6.54 -8.76
N LEU A 167 -12.47 5.64 -9.28
CA LEU A 167 -11.49 6.00 -10.31
C LEU A 167 -12.20 6.69 -11.50
N ALA A 168 -11.57 7.74 -12.04
CA ALA A 168 -12.09 8.40 -13.23
C ALA A 168 -12.30 7.41 -14.39
N GLU A 169 -13.31 7.67 -15.24
CA GLU A 169 -13.66 6.77 -16.35
C GLU A 169 -12.45 6.44 -17.23
N GLY A 170 -12.27 5.16 -17.56
CA GLY A 170 -11.17 4.67 -18.39
C GLY A 170 -9.81 4.57 -17.69
N GLN A 171 -9.70 4.91 -16.40
CA GLN A 171 -8.47 4.78 -15.61
C GLN A 171 -8.34 3.42 -14.89
N ALA A 172 -9.37 2.58 -14.96
CA ALA A 172 -9.25 1.18 -14.56
C ALA A 172 -8.41 0.43 -15.60
N PRO A 173 -7.32 -0.25 -15.20
CA PRO A 173 -6.45 -0.95 -16.15
C PRO A 173 -7.25 -2.05 -16.87
N PRO A 174 -7.31 -2.05 -18.21
CA PRO A 174 -8.02 -3.06 -18.98
C PRO A 174 -7.18 -4.34 -19.01
N GLN A 175 -7.33 -5.17 -17.98
CA GLN A 175 -6.59 -6.42 -17.73
C GLN A 175 -5.10 -6.21 -17.42
N PRO A 176 -4.57 -6.84 -16.36
CA PRO A 176 -3.16 -6.71 -16.02
C PRO A 176 -2.29 -7.53 -16.98
N ASP A 177 -1.29 -6.88 -17.60
CA ASP A 177 -0.28 -7.54 -18.45
C ASP A 177 0.48 -8.64 -17.69
N LYS A 178 0.65 -8.46 -16.37
CA LYS A 178 1.27 -9.43 -15.47
C LYS A 178 0.27 -9.89 -14.41
N LYS A 179 -0.02 -11.19 -14.39
CA LYS A 179 -0.93 -11.82 -13.42
C LYS A 179 -0.39 -11.88 -11.99
N THR A 180 0.88 -11.54 -11.80
CA THR A 180 1.56 -11.48 -10.51
C THR A 180 2.23 -10.12 -10.31
N GLY A 181 2.51 -9.80 -9.06
CA GLY A 181 3.27 -8.64 -8.64
C GLY A 181 4.70 -8.67 -9.17
N GLN A 182 5.34 -7.50 -9.16
CA GLN A 182 6.72 -7.37 -9.63
C GLN A 182 7.73 -7.86 -8.60
N ILE A 183 7.35 -8.11 -7.35
CA ILE A 183 8.28 -8.51 -6.29
C ILE A 183 8.45 -10.02 -6.33
N GLN A 184 9.69 -10.49 -6.28
CA GLN A 184 10.01 -11.90 -6.20
C GLN A 184 11.06 -12.11 -5.13
N THR A 185 10.82 -13.10 -4.28
CA THR A 185 11.76 -13.57 -3.26
C THR A 185 12.58 -14.69 -3.87
N LEU A 186 13.91 -14.53 -3.85
CA LEU A 186 14.84 -15.50 -4.42
C LEU A 186 15.65 -16.15 -3.29
N TYR A 187 15.70 -17.48 -3.32
CA TYR A 187 16.50 -18.31 -2.44
C TYR A 187 17.56 -19.06 -3.24
N GLY A 188 18.64 -19.45 -2.58
CA GLY A 188 19.69 -20.25 -3.19
C GLY A 188 20.94 -20.34 -2.34
N ASN A 189 21.99 -20.93 -2.90
CA ASN A 189 23.29 -21.07 -2.24
C ASN A 189 23.91 -19.73 -1.80
N PHE A 190 23.70 -18.65 -2.57
CA PHE A 190 24.18 -17.30 -2.23
C PHE A 190 23.20 -16.50 -1.35
N ALA A 191 21.94 -16.92 -1.24
CA ALA A 191 20.90 -16.24 -0.47
C ALA A 191 20.07 -17.27 0.34
N PRO A 192 20.69 -17.97 1.32
CA PRO A 192 20.00 -19.01 2.09
C PRO A 192 18.85 -18.44 2.94
N ASP A 193 18.99 -17.21 3.43
CA ASP A 193 17.97 -16.51 4.21
C ASP A 193 16.98 -15.69 3.34
N GLY A 194 17.11 -15.81 2.02
CA GLY A 194 16.30 -15.11 1.04
C GLY A 194 16.86 -13.75 0.61
N SER A 195 16.47 -13.35 -0.60
CA SER A 195 16.78 -12.06 -1.22
C SER A 195 15.56 -11.56 -1.97
N VAL A 196 15.53 -10.28 -2.35
CA VAL A 196 14.38 -9.69 -3.04
C VAL A 196 14.81 -9.02 -4.33
N ALA A 197 14.12 -9.39 -5.39
CA ALA A 197 14.27 -8.80 -6.71
C ALA A 197 12.93 -8.20 -7.18
N LYS A 198 13.01 -7.18 -8.02
CA LYS A 198 11.88 -6.73 -8.82
C LYS A 198 12.03 -7.35 -10.20
N ILE A 199 11.07 -8.18 -10.57
CA ILE A 199 11.00 -8.88 -11.85
C ILE A 199 9.85 -8.32 -12.67
N THR A 200 10.17 -7.65 -13.78
CA THR A 200 9.18 -7.02 -14.66
C THR A 200 8.49 -8.01 -15.58
N GLY A 201 9.14 -9.13 -15.89
CA GLY A 201 8.70 -10.13 -16.86
C GLY A 201 9.27 -9.92 -18.27
N LYS A 202 10.08 -8.87 -18.48
CA LYS A 202 10.72 -8.53 -19.76
C LYS A 202 12.18 -9.00 -19.84
N GLU A 203 12.76 -9.42 -18.72
CA GLU A 203 14.17 -9.81 -18.56
C GLU A 203 14.47 -11.30 -18.86
N GLY A 204 13.45 -12.12 -19.10
CA GLY A 204 13.61 -13.58 -19.20
C GLY A 204 13.68 -14.28 -17.83
N LEU A 205 13.85 -15.61 -17.84
CA LEU A 205 13.80 -16.44 -16.62
C LEU A 205 15.17 -16.85 -16.08
N TYR A 206 16.24 -16.72 -16.88
CA TYR A 206 17.56 -17.26 -16.54
C TYR A 206 18.68 -16.27 -16.89
N PHE A 207 19.68 -16.19 -16.02
CA PHE A 207 20.95 -15.47 -16.22
C PHE A 207 22.06 -16.33 -15.62
N SER A 208 23.16 -16.54 -16.35
CA SER A 208 24.28 -17.40 -15.92
C SER A 208 25.62 -16.71 -16.09
#